data_AF-A0A354HUX4-F1
#
_entry.id   AF-A0A354HUX4-F1
#
_cell.length_a   1.000
_cell.length_b   1.000
_cell.length_c   1.000
_cell.angle_alpha   90.00
_cell.angle_beta   90.00
_cell.angle_gamma   90.00
#
_symmetry.space_group_name_H-M   'P 1'
#
loop_
_entity.id
_entity.type
_entity.pdbx_description
1 polymer ?
#
loop_
_entity_poly.entity_id
_entity_poly.type
_entity_poly.pdbx_seq_one_letter_code
_entity_poly.pdbx_strand_id
1 'polypeptide(L)' 'GYEKPVLVACTDGVGTKLRLLIDRGLARTAGKDAAAMCLNDLATCGAQPLFMLDYLAVGKLD' A
#
# COMPACT_ATOMS: atom_id res chain seq x y z
N GLY A 1 22.25 -12.20 -9.22
CA GLY A 1 21.68 -12.03 -7.87
C GLY A 1 22.47 -10.99 -7.11
N TYR A 2 22.00 -10.52 -5.96
CA TYR A 2 22.72 -9.55 -5.13
C TYR A 2 23.90 -10.20 -4.38
N GLU A 3 25.04 -9.52 -4.26
CA GLU A 3 26.21 -10.02 -3.51
C GLU A 3 26.01 -9.97 -1.99
N LYS A 4 25.32 -8.93 -1.50
CA LYS A 4 24.99 -8.71 -0.08
C LYS A 4 23.52 -8.30 0.04
N PRO A 5 22.58 -9.25 0.01
CA PRO A 5 21.16 -8.92 0.01
C PRO A 5 20.73 -8.30 1.34
N VAL A 6 19.87 -7.28 1.26
CA VAL A 6 19.19 -6.66 2.41
C VAL A 6 17.69 -6.73 2.15
N LEU A 7 16.93 -7.15 3.16
CA LEU A 7 15.48 -7.10 3.11
C LEU A 7 14.99 -5.74 3.59
N VAL A 8 14.16 -5.09 2.76
CA VAL A 8 13.51 -3.83 3.08
C VAL A 8 12.01 -4.07 3.05
N ALA A 9 11.32 -3.60 4.09
CA ALA A 9 9.86 -3.69 4.20
C ALA A 9 9.28 -2.30 4.48
N CYS A 10 8.07 -2.07 4.01
CA CYS A 10 7.30 -0.84 4.23
C CYS A 10 5.84 -1.20 4.51
N THR A 11 5.16 -0.36 5.29
CA THR A 11 3.73 -0.46 5.54
C THR A 11 3.14 0.95 5.61
N ASP A 12 2.04 1.16 4.88
CA ASP A 12 1.30 2.42 4.88
C ASP A 12 -0.18 2.16 4.55
N GLY A 13 -1.03 3.16 4.78
CA GLY A 13 -2.44 3.14 4.47
C GLY A 13 -2.85 4.26 3.51
N VAL A 14 -4.12 4.24 3.10
CA VAL A 14 -4.69 5.31 2.26
C VAL A 14 -4.96 6.59 3.06
N GLY A 15 -5.10 6.47 4.38
CA GLY A 15 -5.45 7.56 5.28
C GLY A 15 -6.88 8.07 5.07
N THR A 16 -7.13 9.32 5.50
CA THR A 16 -8.46 9.97 5.43
C THR A 16 -8.99 10.16 4.01
N LYS A 17 -8.13 10.05 2.98
CA LYS A 17 -8.54 10.01 1.57
C LYS A 17 -9.56 8.90 1.30
N LEU A 18 -9.51 7.80 2.05
CA LEU A 18 -10.49 6.72 1.96
C LEU A 18 -11.93 7.21 2.18
N ARG A 19 -12.15 8.17 3.09
CA ARG A 19 -13.47 8.76 3.32
C ARG A 19 -14.00 9.45 2.06
N LEU A 20 -13.16 10.24 1.41
CA LEU A 20 -13.49 10.95 0.16
C LEU A 20 -13.81 10.00 -0.99
N LEU A 21 -13.13 8.84 -1.04
CA LEU A 21 -13.39 7.80 -2.04
C LEU A 21 -14.71 7.08 -1.76
N ILE A 22 -15.01 6.76 -0.51
CA ILE A 22 -16.30 6.16 -0.10
C ILE A 22 -17.46 7.11 -0.45
N ASP A 23 -17.36 8.37 -0.04
CA ASP A 23 -18.41 9.38 -0.28
C ASP A 23 -18.68 9.62 -1.78
N ARG A 24 -17.71 9.31 -2.65
CA ARG A 24 -17.82 9.43 -4.12
C ARG A 24 -18.13 8.10 -4.83
N GLY A 25 -18.31 6.99 -4.11
CA GLY A 25 -18.52 5.67 -4.72
C GLY A 25 -17.29 5.11 -5.43
N LEU A 26 -16.08 5.58 -5.06
CA LEU A 26 -14.79 5.22 -5.68
C LEU A 26 -13.89 4.37 -4.77
N ALA A 27 -14.43 3.75 -3.70
CA ALA A 27 -13.64 2.98 -2.74
C ALA A 27 -12.79 1.86 -3.39
N ARG A 28 -13.23 1.29 -4.51
CA ARG A 28 -12.48 0.27 -5.27
C ARG A 28 -11.13 0.76 -5.78
N THR A 29 -10.92 2.08 -5.92
CA THR A 29 -9.64 2.64 -6.36
C THR A 29 -8.65 2.85 -5.22
N ALA A 30 -9.03 2.60 -3.97
CA ALA A 30 -8.18 2.87 -2.81
C ALA A 30 -6.94 1.96 -2.76
N GLY A 31 -7.03 0.73 -3.29
CA GLY A 31 -5.92 -0.24 -3.27
C GLY A 31 -4.66 0.26 -4.00
N LYS A 32 -4.81 0.92 -5.15
CA LYS A 32 -3.66 1.50 -5.87
C LYS A 32 -3.00 2.64 -5.10
N ASP A 33 -3.78 3.39 -4.33
CA ASP A 33 -3.24 4.49 -3.53
C ASP A 33 -2.41 3.91 -2.37
N ALA A 34 -2.90 2.88 -1.67
CA ALA A 34 -2.15 2.17 -0.63
C ALA A 34 -0.85 1.55 -1.18
N ALA A 35 -0.93 0.86 -2.32
CA ALA A 35 0.24 0.27 -2.96
C ALA A 35 1.26 1.32 -3.37
N ALA A 36 0.82 2.44 -3.94
CA ALA A 36 1.70 3.52 -4.36
C ALA A 36 2.47 4.13 -3.18
N MET A 37 1.83 4.31 -2.02
CA MET A 37 2.52 4.81 -0.82
C MET A 37 3.67 3.86 -0.42
N CYS A 38 3.39 2.57 -0.24
CA CYS A 38 4.40 1.59 0.15
C CYS A 38 5.53 1.44 -0.89
N LEU A 39 5.19 1.39 -2.18
CA LEU A 39 6.16 1.17 -3.26
C LEU A 39 7.06 2.38 -3.49
N ASN A 40 6.53 3.60 -3.37
CA ASN A 40 7.32 4.81 -3.51
C ASN A 40 8.36 4.92 -2.39
N ASP A 41 8.00 4.57 -1.15
CA ASP A 41 8.94 4.54 -0.04
C ASP A 41 10.04 3.50 -0.24
N LEU A 42 9.71 2.29 -0.72
CA LEU A 42 10.70 1.28 -1.08
C LEU A 42 11.66 1.77 -2.18
N ALA A 43 11.14 2.51 -3.17
CA ALA A 43 11.94 3.05 -4.26
C ALA A 43 13.01 4.04 -3.77
N THR A 44 12.75 4.79 -2.69
CA THR A 44 13.75 5.72 -2.11
C THR A 44 14.99 5.02 -1.57
N CYS A 45 14.85 3.74 -1.22
CA CYS A 45 15.95 2.88 -0.75
C CYS A 45 16.60 2.07 -1.88
N GLY A 46 16.16 2.24 -3.14
CA GLY A 46 16.61 1.45 -4.28
C GLY A 46 16.22 -0.04 -4.19
N ALA A 47 15.21 -0.37 -3.38
CA ALA A 47 14.77 -1.75 -3.18
C ALA A 47 13.88 -2.22 -4.34
N GLN A 48 14.05 -3.47 -4.77
CA GLN A 48 13.15 -4.11 -5.72
C GLN A 48 11.95 -4.73 -4.97
N PRO A 49 10.69 -4.40 -5.32
CA PRO A 49 9.52 -5.03 -4.72
C PRO A 49 9.48 -6.54 -4.99
N LEU A 50 9.15 -7.34 -3.97
CA LEU A 50 9.05 -8.80 -4.08
C LEU A 50 7.60 -9.30 -4.00
N PHE A 51 6.86 -8.84 -2.99
CA PHE A 51 5.45 -9.14 -2.77
C PHE A 51 4.81 -8.04 -1.93
N MET A 52 3.48 -8.00 -1.91
CA MET A 52 2.69 -7.09 -1.09
C MET A 52 1.62 -7.89 -0.35
N LEU A 53 1.31 -7.45 0.86
CA LEU A 53 0.20 -7.93 1.66
C LEU A 53 -0.69 -6.75 2.00
N ASP A 54 -2.00 -6.96 2.04
CA ASP A 54 -2.98 -5.96 2.44
C ASP A 54 -3.75 -6.40 3.70
N TYR A 55 -4.26 -5.40 4.42
CA TYR A 55 -5.15 -5.60 5.55
C TYR A 55 -6.27 -4.57 5.49
N LEU A 56 -7.51 -5.05 5.45
CA LEU A 56 -8.72 -4.23 5.41
C LEU A 56 -9.51 -4.43 6.71
N ALA A 57 -9.61 -3.37 7.51
CA ALA A 57 -10.50 -3.33 8.68
C ALA A 57 -11.82 -2.63 8.31
N VAL A 58 -12.93 -3.32 8.56
CA VAL A 58 -14.30 -2.80 8.36
C VAL A 58 -15.16 -3.17 9.57
N GLY A 59 -16.16 -2.35 9.88
CA GLY A 59 -17.12 -2.66 10.96
C GLY A 59 -17.97 -3.89 10.66
N LYS A 60 -18.28 -4.13 9.38
CA LYS A 60 -18.95 -5.32 8.86
C LYS A 60 -18.49 -5.56 7.42
N LEU A 61 -18.31 -6.82 7.06
CA LEU A 61 -18.13 -7.24 5.69
C LEU A 61 -19.49 -7.68 5.16
N ASP A 62 -19.93 -7.07 4.06
CA ASP A 62 -21.16 -7.44 3.34
C ASP A 62 -20.87 -8.41 2.20
#